data_AF-A0A841YUA5-F1
#
_entry.id   AF-A0A841YUA5-F1
#
_cell.length_a   1.000
_cell.length_b   1.000
_cell.length_c   1.000
_cell.angle_alpha   90.00
_cell.angle_beta   90.00
_cell.angle_gamma   90.00
#
_symmetry.space_group_name_H-M   'P 1'
#
loop_
_entity.id
_entity.type
_entity.pdbx_description
1 polymer ?
#
loop_
_entity_poly.entity_id
_entity_poly.type
_entity_poly.pdbx_seq_one_letter_code
_entity_poly.pdbx_strand_id
1 'polypeptide(L)'
;MRYDDINPAFDALQENITTASPYIVGVFAPESTVYISLNGEHRHAVNTDIGGLFEYDLVHLDVGDVVLFYVKNGTEYAVFFEERIRE
;
A
#
# COMPACT_ATOMS: atom_id res chain seq x y z
N MET A 1 -9.99 14.72 29.17
CA MET A 1 -9.54 15.04 27.81
C MET A 1 -9.69 13.76 27.02
N ARG A 2 -10.80 13.61 26.30
CA ARG A 2 -11.05 12.45 25.44
C ARG A 2 -10.41 12.86 24.13
N TYR A 3 -9.27 12.28 23.80
CA TYR A 3 -8.70 12.50 22.47
C TYR A 3 -9.76 12.00 21.50
N ASP A 4 -10.30 12.92 20.70
CA ASP A 4 -11.13 12.55 19.56
C ASP A 4 -10.37 11.48 18.79
N ASP A 5 -11.09 10.40 18.54
CA ASP A 5 -10.60 9.20 17.89
C ASP A 5 -9.66 9.62 16.76
N ILE A 6 -8.39 9.20 16.85
CA ILE A 6 -7.53 9.14 15.68
C ILE A 6 -8.30 8.21 14.76
N ASN A 7 -9.12 8.78 13.88
CA ASN A 7 -9.55 8.12 12.68
C ASN A 7 -8.21 7.75 12.04
N PRO A 8 -7.86 6.46 11.88
CA PRO A 8 -6.78 6.09 11.00
C PRO A 8 -7.30 6.34 9.57
N ALA A 9 -7.66 7.59 9.28
CA ALA A 9 -7.46 8.15 7.96
C ALA A 9 -5.98 7.85 7.73
N PHE A 10 -5.72 6.84 6.91
CA PHE A 10 -4.41 6.54 6.41
C PHE A 10 -3.86 7.89 5.95
N ASP A 11 -2.99 8.48 6.75
CA ASP A 11 -2.21 9.62 6.33
C ASP A 11 -1.13 8.97 5.48
N ALA A 12 -1.54 8.64 4.26
CA ALA A 12 -0.66 8.17 3.24
C ALA A 12 0.24 9.36 2.93
N LEU A 13 1.31 9.51 3.71
CA LEU A 13 2.59 10.01 3.23
C LEU A 13 3.13 9.04 2.15
N GLN A 14 2.26 8.59 1.23
CA GLN A 14 2.66 8.02 -0.03
C GLN A 14 3.24 9.20 -0.80
N GLU A 15 4.56 9.18 -0.97
CA GLU A 15 5.10 9.88 -2.13
C GLU A 15 4.32 9.40 -3.36
N ASN A 16 3.94 10.34 -4.23
CA ASN A 16 3.21 10.03 -5.46
C ASN A 16 3.96 8.91 -6.21
N ILE A 17 3.33 7.74 -6.31
CA ILE A 17 3.86 6.62 -7.08
C ILE A 17 3.82 7.05 -8.54
N THR A 18 4.99 7.21 -9.16
CA THR A 18 5.12 7.70 -10.55
C THR A 18 6.11 6.84 -11.31
N THR A 19 6.11 6.93 -12.64
CA THR A 19 7.07 6.20 -13.47
C THR A 19 8.54 6.55 -13.16
N ALA A 20 8.79 7.78 -12.70
CA ALA A 20 10.11 8.26 -12.29
C ALA A 20 10.50 7.89 -10.85
N SER A 21 9.50 7.66 -9.99
CA SER A 21 9.68 7.20 -8.61
C SER A 21 8.72 6.04 -8.33
N PRO A 22 9.08 4.81 -8.75
CA PRO A 22 8.26 3.62 -8.57
C PRO A 22 8.42 3.07 -7.15
N TYR A 23 8.41 3.96 -6.17
CA TYR A 23 8.68 3.65 -4.77
C TYR A 23 7.43 3.90 -3.94
N ILE A 24 7.08 2.92 -3.11
CA ILE A 24 5.91 2.96 -2.27
C ILE A 24 6.36 3.06 -0.82
N VAL A 25 5.92 4.10 -0.14
CA VAL A 25 5.96 4.18 1.32
C VAL A 25 4.53 4.27 1.81
N GLY A 26 4.15 3.39 2.72
CA GLY A 26 2.82 3.40 3.29
C GLY A 26 2.84 3.03 4.77
N VAL A 27 1.78 3.41 5.47
CA VAL A 27 1.55 3.04 6.87
C VAL A 27 0.27 2.22 6.93
N PHE A 28 0.33 1.08 7.62
CA PHE A 28 -0.80 0.21 7.93
C PHE A 28 -0.77 -0.20 9.41
N ALA A 29 -1.54 -1.22 9.80
CA ALA A 29 -1.47 -1.78 11.15
C ALA A 29 -0.05 -2.34 11.44
N PRO A 30 0.49 -2.14 12.65
CA PRO A 30 1.81 -2.65 13.02
C PRO A 30 1.86 -4.18 12.98
N GLU A 31 3.06 -4.71 12.74
CA GLU A 31 3.34 -6.16 12.69
C GLU A 31 2.37 -6.97 11.80
N SER A 32 1.87 -6.36 10.71
CA SER A 32 0.90 -6.93 9.79
C SER A 32 1.52 -7.19 8.41
N THR A 33 0.82 -7.98 7.58
CA THR A 33 1.24 -8.24 6.20
C THR A 33 0.28 -7.55 5.23
N VAL A 34 0.84 -6.65 4.43
CA VAL A 34 0.19 -6.03 3.27
C VAL A 34 0.60 -6.80 2.02
N TYR A 35 -0.29 -6.93 1.05
CA TYR A 35 0.02 -7.54 -0.24
C TYR A 35 -0.10 -6.48 -1.32
N ILE A 36 0.90 -6.35 -2.17
CA ILE A 36 0.95 -5.36 -3.25
C ILE A 36 0.91 -6.10 -4.57
N SER A 37 0.10 -5.63 -5.52
CA SER A 37 0.03 -6.19 -6.87
C SER A 37 0.01 -5.11 -7.92
N LEU A 38 0.75 -5.34 -9.00
CA LEU A 38 0.69 -4.54 -10.22
C LEU A 38 -0.27 -5.23 -11.20
N ASN A 39 -1.26 -4.49 -11.70
CA ASN A 39 -2.26 -4.97 -12.68
C ASN A 39 -3.00 -6.26 -12.27
N GLY A 40 -3.00 -6.60 -10.98
CA GLY A 40 -3.67 -7.79 -10.44
C GLY A 40 -2.97 -9.13 -10.77
N GLU A 41 -1.73 -9.11 -11.27
CA GLU A 41 -1.01 -10.33 -11.65
C GLU A 41 -0.44 -11.08 -10.43
N HIS A 42 0.63 -10.53 -9.85
CA HIS A 42 1.35 -11.13 -8.73
C HIS A 42 1.17 -10.31 -7.47
N ARG A 43 0.88 -10.98 -6.35
CA ARG A 43 0.79 -10.37 -5.02
C ARG A 43 2.10 -10.59 -4.28
N HIS A 44 2.77 -9.49 -3.95
CA HIS A 44 3.97 -9.47 -3.14
C HIS A 44 3.60 -9.18 -1.69
N ALA A 45 3.95 -10.09 -0.78
CA ALA A 45 3.76 -9.88 0.65
C ALA A 45 4.85 -8.95 1.20
N VAL A 46 4.43 -7.87 1.83
CA VAL A 46 5.29 -6.89 2.51
C VAL A 46 4.84 -6.83 3.96
N ASN A 47 5.77 -7.05 4.88
CA ASN A 47 5.48 -6.96 6.30
C ASN A 47 5.72 -5.52 6.76
N THR A 48 4.80 -5.00 7.57
CA THR A 48 4.97 -3.71 8.22
C THR A 48 5.89 -3.86 9.44
N ASP A 49 6.57 -2.77 9.80
CA ASP A 49 7.36 -2.71 11.02
C ASP A 49 6.49 -2.55 12.29
N ILE A 50 7.15 -2.32 13.43
CA ILE A 50 6.51 -2.05 14.73
C ILE A 50 5.65 -0.77 14.73
N GLY A 51 5.93 0.18 13.84
CA GLY A 51 5.16 1.40 13.64
C GLY A 51 4.06 1.28 12.59
N GLY A 52 3.98 0.15 11.87
CA GLY A 52 3.06 -0.03 10.75
C GLY A 52 3.61 0.46 9.41
N LEU A 53 4.85 0.96 9.36
CA LEU A 53 5.49 1.42 8.13
C LEU A 53 5.87 0.23 7.25
N PHE A 54 5.66 0.38 5.94
CA PHE A 54 6.17 -0.55 4.95
C PHE A 54 6.67 0.20 3.72
N GLU A 55 7.66 -0.40 3.07
CA GLU A 55 8.38 0.14 1.92
C GLU A 55 8.43 -0.93 0.84
N TYR A 56 8.19 -0.54 -0.42
CA TYR A 56 8.24 -1.46 -1.54
C TYR A 56 8.64 -0.77 -2.85
N ASP A 57 9.65 -1.32 -3.51
CA ASP A 57 10.07 -0.91 -4.84
C ASP A 57 9.28 -1.67 -5.93
N LEU A 58 8.55 -0.93 -6.76
CA LEU A 58 7.95 -1.45 -7.98
C LEU A 58 9.03 -1.52 -9.07
N VAL A 59 9.25 -2.71 -9.61
CA VAL A 59 10.18 -2.90 -10.73
C VAL A 59 9.38 -2.80 -12.03
N HIS A 60 9.70 -1.79 -12.85
CA HIS A 60 9.02 -1.47 -14.11
C HIS A 60 7.55 -1.04 -13.94
N LEU A 61 7.36 0.25 -13.70
CA LEU A 61 6.06 0.89 -13.61
C LEU A 61 5.81 1.73 -14.87
N ASP A 62 4.74 1.45 -15.59
CA ASP A 62 4.36 2.18 -16.80
C ASP A 62 3.09 3.03 -16.57
N VAL A 63 2.96 4.10 -17.37
CA VAL A 63 1.74 4.93 -17.34
C VAL A 63 0.54 4.08 -17.74
N GLY A 64 -0.49 4.12 -16.92
CA GLY A 64 -1.72 3.35 -17.10
C GLY A 64 -1.82 2.10 -16.23
N ASP A 65 -0.71 1.68 -15.60
CA ASP A 65 -0.70 0.58 -14.64
C ASP A 65 -1.55 0.88 -13.41
N VAL A 66 -2.07 -0.18 -12.79
CA VAL A 66 -2.89 -0.12 -11.59
C VAL A 66 -2.18 -0.86 -10.46
N VAL A 67 -1.84 -0.13 -9.40
CA VAL A 67 -1.26 -0.67 -8.18
C VAL A 67 -2.39 -0.96 -7.18
N LEU A 68 -2.49 -2.21 -6.77
CA LEU A 68 -3.52 -2.73 -5.88
C LEU A 68 -2.89 -3.20 -4.57
N PHE A 69 -3.45 -2.76 -3.46
CA PHE A 69 -3.02 -3.16 -2.14
C PHE A 69 -4.12 -3.96 -1.48
N TYR A 70 -3.73 -5.11 -0.94
CA TYR A 70 -4.62 -6.05 -0.30
C TYR A 70 -4.20 -6.30 1.13
N VAL A 71 -5.18 -6.56 1.97
CA VAL A 71 -4.98 -7.20 3.27
C VAL A 71 -5.59 -8.58 3.26
N LYS A 72 -4.96 -9.51 3.97
CA LYS A 72 -5.52 -10.84 4.14
C LYS A 72 -6.47 -10.83 5.34
N ASN A 73 -7.76 -10.99 5.07
CA ASN A 73 -8.79 -11.14 6.10
C ASN A 73 -9.27 -12.60 6.11
N GLY A 74 -8.68 -13.41 6.99
CA GLY A 74 -8.92 -14.85 7.03
C GLY A 74 -8.42 -15.55 5.75
N THR A 75 -9.36 -16.00 4.91
CA THR A 75 -9.07 -16.66 3.62
C THR A 75 -9.15 -15.72 2.42
N GLU A 76 -9.65 -14.50 2.59
CA GLU A 76 -9.90 -13.56 1.50
C GLU A 76 -8.85 -12.45 1.46
N TYR A 77 -8.59 -11.94 0.26
CA TYR A 77 -7.75 -10.77 0.04
C TYR A 77 -8.66 -9.59 -0.28
N ALA A 78 -8.80 -8.67 0.67
CA ALA A 78 -9.61 -7.46 0.49
C ALA A 78 -8.71 -6.35 -0.06
N VAL A 79 -9.08 -5.77 -1.21
CA VAL A 79 -8.45 -4.55 -1.71
C VAL A 79 -8.87 -3.41 -0.81
N PHE A 80 -7.90 -2.69 -0.26
CA PHE A 80 -8.16 -1.50 0.55
C PHE A 80 -7.66 -0.22 -0.12
N PHE A 81 -6.77 -0.35 -1.10
CA PHE A 81 -6.25 0.78 -1.87
C PHE A 81 -5.98 0.35 -3.31
N GLU A 82 -6.33 1.24 -4.23
CA GLU A 82 -6.11 1.12 -5.66
C GLU A 82 -5.63 2.48 -6.14
N GLU A 83 -4.49 2.50 -6.83
CA GLU A 83 -4.02 3.71 -7.50
C GLU A 83 -3.65 3.40 -8.94
N ARG A 84 -4.04 4.31 -9.84
CA ARG A 84 -3.71 4.21 -11.26
C ARG A 84 -2.63 5.21 -11.60
N ILE A 85 -1.53 4.73 -12.17
CA ILE A 85 -0.41 5.57 -12.59
C ILE A 85 -0.82 6.41 -13.79
N ARG A 86 -0.76 7.73 -13.64
CA ARG A 86 -1.19 8.68 -14.67
C ARG A 86 -0.04 9.35 -15.41
N GLU A 87 1.12 9.53 -14.77
CA GLU A 87 2.32 10.19 -15.31
C GLU A 87 3.60 9.58 -14.72
#